data_AF-A0A1Q7ISG4-F1
#
_entry.id   AF-A0A1Q7ISG4-F1
#
_cell.length_a   1.000
_cell.length_b   1.000
_cell.length_c   1.000
_cell.angle_alpha   90.00
_cell.angle_beta   90.00
_cell.angle_gamma   90.00
#
_symmetry.space_group_name_H-M   'P 1'
#
loop_
_entity.id
_entity.type
_entity.pdbx_description
1 polymer ?
#
loop_
_entity_poly.entity_id
_entity_poly.type
_entity_poly.pdbx_seq_one_letter_code
_entity_poly.pdbx_strand_id
1 'polypeptide(L)' 'MEFLLGPPFMVGIAVVVGLGLIYARRLYQRCPHCGRVVRRVVQGWLRCGFCGRQYRRGLRLR' A
#
# COMPACT_ATOMS: atom_id res chain seq x y z
N MET A 1 -27.52 0.69 -20.34
CA MET A 1 -26.35 0.40 -19.47
C MET A 1 -25.03 0.88 -20.10
N GLU A 2 -25.07 1.69 -21.17
CA GLU A 2 -23.88 2.08 -21.94
C GLU A 2 -23.14 3.33 -21.43
N PHE A 3 -23.76 4.14 -20.57
CA PHE A 3 -23.12 5.34 -20.01
C PHE A 3 -22.03 5.05 -18.96
N LEU A 4 -22.03 3.86 -18.36
CA LEU A 4 -21.06 3.46 -17.32
C LEU A 4 -19.68 3.08 -17.88
N LEU A 5 -19.58 2.80 -19.19
CA LEU A 5 -18.34 2.40 -19.87
C LEU A 5 -17.82 3.46 -20.84
N GLY A 6 -18.45 4.64 -20.88
CA GLY A 6 -17.99 5.75 -21.72
C GLY A 6 -16.57 6.20 -21.36
N PRO A 7 -15.77 6.68 -22.35
CA PRO A 7 -14.39 7.12 -22.14
C PRO A 7 -14.16 8.04 -20.93
N PRO A 8 -14.99 9.08 -20.67
CA PRO A 8 -14.75 9.97 -19.53
C PRO A 8 -14.95 9.27 -18.18
N PHE A 9 -15.87 8.30 -18.10
CA PHE A 9 -16.11 7.55 -16.87
C PHE A 9 -14.97 6.58 -16.57
N MET A 10 -14.46 5.90 -17.60
CA MET A 10 -13.29 5.03 -17.48
C MET A 10 -12.04 5.82 -17.05
N VAL A 11 -11.84 7.02 -17.58
CA VAL A 11 -10.78 7.93 -17.12
C VAL A 11 -10.98 8.31 -15.65
N GLY A 12 -12.20 8.66 -15.25
CA GLY A 12 -12.53 8.97 -13.86
C GLY A 12 -12.20 7.82 -12.90
N ILE A 13 -12.62 6.60 -13.23
CA ILE A 13 -12.31 5.38 -12.46
C ILE A 13 -10.79 5.18 -12.39
N ALA A 14 -10.09 5.27 -13.52
CA ALA A 14 -8.64 5.06 -13.58
C ALA A 14 -7.89 6.06 -12.69
N VAL A 15 -8.31 7.33 -12.66
CA VAL A 15 -7.74 8.35 -11.78
C VAL A 15 -7.98 8.00 -10.31
N VAL A 16 -9.21 7.67 -9.94
CA VAL A 16 -9.55 7.32 -8.55
C VAL A 16 -8.78 6.08 -8.08
N VAL A 17 -8.72 5.04 -8.90
CA VAL A 17 -7.94 3.81 -8.63
C VAL A 17 -6.46 4.13 -8.53
N GLY A 18 -5.91 4.91 -9.46
CA GLY A 18 -4.51 5.33 -9.46
C GLY A 18 -4.12 6.09 -8.19
N LEU A 19 -4.93 7.07 -7.79
CA LEU A 19 -4.74 7.82 -6.55
C LEU A 19 -4.84 6.91 -5.32
N GLY A 20 -5.82 6.00 -5.30
CA GLY A 20 -5.97 5.00 -4.23
C GLY A 20 -4.73 4.11 -4.09
N LEU A 21 -4.15 3.65 -5.21
CA LEU A 21 -2.92 2.85 -5.20
C LEU A 21 -1.71 3.64 -4.72
N ILE A 22 -1.56 4.91 -5.15
CA ILE A 22 -0.48 5.80 -4.68
C ILE A 22 -0.59 6.01 -3.17
N TYR A 23 -1.80 6.29 -2.67
CA TYR A 23 -2.06 6.50 -1.25
C TYR A 23 -1.80 5.23 -0.43
N ALA A 24 -2.26 4.07 -0.92
CA ALA A 24 -1.99 2.78 -0.30
C ALA A 24 -0.48 2.49 -0.21
N ARG A 25 0.30 2.80 -1.24
CA ARG A 25 1.77 2.68 -1.20
C ARG A 25 2.45 3.60 -0.20
N ARG A 26 1.82 4.72 0.17
CA ARG A 26 2.31 5.63 1.23
C ARG A 26 1.94 5.17 2.63
N LEU A 27 0.82 4.44 2.80
CA LEU A 27 0.35 3.96 4.09
C LEU A 27 0.82 2.54 4.45
N TYR A 28 1.06 1.71 3.45
CA TYR A 28 1.40 0.30 3.63
C TYR A 28 2.78 -0.01 3.06
N GLN A 29 3.43 -1.02 3.62
CA GLN A 29 4.67 -1.59 3.11
C GLN A 29 4.65 -3.10 3.31
N ARG A 30 5.53 -3.83 2.62
CA ARG A 30 5.72 -5.25 2.91
C ARG A 30 6.66 -5.40 4.11
N CYS A 31 6.33 -6.31 5.02
CA CYS A 31 7.21 -6.69 6.10
C CYS A 31 8.50 -7.27 5.51
N PRO A 32 9.69 -6.75 5.84
CA PRO A 32 10.94 -7.24 5.26
C PRO A 32 11.23 -8.70 5.62
N HIS A 33 10.61 -9.19 6.69
CA HIS A 33 10.83 -10.52 7.26
C HIS A 33 9.97 -11.64 6.67
N CYS A 34 8.72 -11.36 6.31
CA CYS A 34 7.74 -12.36 5.90
C CYS A 34 6.93 -11.95 4.66
N GLY A 35 7.15 -10.75 4.11
CA GLY A 35 6.49 -10.27 2.89
C GLY A 35 5.04 -9.80 3.05
N ARG A 36 4.37 -10.08 4.18
CA ARG A 36 2.98 -9.62 4.45
C ARG A 36 2.86 -8.10 4.37
N VAL A 37 1.72 -7.62 3.87
CA VAL A 37 1.40 -6.18 3.85
C VAL A 37 1.12 -5.74 5.29
N VAL A 38 1.86 -4.72 5.73
CA VAL A 38 1.79 -4.13 7.07
C VAL A 38 1.74 -2.61 6.97
N ARG A 39 1.35 -1.93 8.05
CA ARG A 39 1.37 -0.47 8.10
C ARG A 39 2.81 0.03 7.96
N ARG A 40 3.00 1.06 7.15
CA ARG A 40 4.30 1.72 6.96
C ARG A 40 4.69 2.46 8.22
N VAL A 41 5.92 2.24 8.67
CA VAL A 41 6.50 2.95 9.82
C VAL A 41 6.80 4.37 9.38
N VAL A 42 6.21 5.36 10.05
CA VAL A 42 6.54 6.79 9.84
C VAL A 42 7.75 7.17 10.70
N GLN A 43 7.76 6.76 11.97
CA GLN A 43 8.83 6.98 12.94
C GLN A 43 8.99 5.75 13.85
N GLY A 44 10.19 5.54 14.38
CA GLY A 44 10.49 4.48 15.34
C GLY A 44 10.43 3.07 14.77
N TRP A 45 9.84 2.16 15.54
CA TRP A 45 9.72 0.73 15.25
C TRP A 45 8.26 0.28 15.39
N LEU A 46 7.84 -0.64 14.53
CA LEU A 46 6.58 -1.36 14.65
C LEU A 46 6.85 -2.86 14.70
N ARG A 47 5.89 -3.61 15.26
CA ARG A 47 5.93 -5.07 15.30
C ARG A 47 4.98 -5.64 14.27
N CYS A 48 5.42 -6.62 13.48
CA CYS A 48 4.54 -7.29 12.53
C CYS A 48 3.57 -8.21 13.30
N GLY A 49 2.27 -8.03 13.10
CA GLY A 49 1.25 -8.89 13.72
C GLY A 49 1.25 -10.34 13.23
N PHE A 50 1.96 -10.65 12.13
CA PHE A 50 2.03 -12.00 11.58
C PHE A 50 3.28 -12.77 12.03
N CYS A 51 4.48 -12.19 11.84
CA CYS A 51 5.74 -12.87 12.20
C CYS A 51 6.30 -12.47 13.56
N GLY A 52 5.69 -11.48 14.24
CA GLY A 52 6.14 -10.98 15.53
C GLY A 52 7.47 -10.20 15.50
N ARG A 53 8.15 -10.10 14.34
CA ARG A 53 9.43 -9.38 14.23
C ARG A 53 9.22 -7.87 14.14
N GLN A 54 10.16 -7.13 14.72
CA GLN A 54 10.18 -5.67 14.64
C GLN A 54 10.71 -5.20 13.28
N TYR A 55 10.16 -4.10 12.80
CA TYR A 55 10.57 -3.47 11.56
C TYR A 55 10.53 -1.94 11.70
N ARG A 56 11.42 -1.26 10.98
CA ARG A 56 11.47 0.21 10.89
C ARG A 56 11.45 0.68 9.45
N ARG A 57 11.28 1.98 9.26
CA ARG A 57 11.37 2.61 7.94
C ARG A 57 12.76 2.36 7.34
N GLY A 58 12.80 1.88 6.10
CA GLY A 58 14.06 1.63 5.38
C GLY A 58 14.84 0.38 5.80
N LEU A 59 14.29 -0.46 6.67
CA LEU A 59 14.92 -1.75 7.00
C LEU A 59 14.93 -2.66 5.76
N ARG A 60 16.12 -2.92 5.21
CA ARG A 60 16.33 -3.95 4.18
C ARG A 60 17.10 -5.08 4.83
N LEU A 61 16.54 -6.29 4.79
CA LEU A 61 17.30 -7.50 5.09
C LEU A 61 18.06 -7.84 3.82
N ARG A 62 19.39 -7.80 3.89
CA ARG A 62 20.28 -8.16 2.79
C ARG A 62 20.47 -9.66 2.78
#